data_AF-A0A2G9LX32-F1
#
_entry.id   AF-A0A2G9LX32-F1
#
_cell.length_a   1.000
_cell.length_b   1.000
_cell.length_c   1.000
_cell.angle_alpha   90.00
_cell.angle_beta   90.00
_cell.angle_gamma   90.00
#
_symmetry.space_group_name_H-M   'P 1'
#
loop_
_entity.id
_entity.type
_entity.pdbx_description
1 polymer ?
#
loop_
_entity_poly.entity_id
_entity_poly.type
_entity_poly.pdbx_seq_one_letter_code
_entity_poly.pdbx_strand_id
1 'polypeptide(L)' 'MASGCLLVCSKDSEQEIVEDNKTSLIIEKFDKSDAKRILEAYKSKVLKNEIIKNSFKKINELSLEKWGKKTAEVLLK' A
#
# COMPACT_ATOMS: atom_id res chain seq x y z
N MET A 1 1.88 3.86 -4.98
CA MET A 1 1.25 4.68 -3.91
C MET A 1 1.01 6.12 -4.35
N ALA A 2 2.04 6.88 -4.74
CA ALA A 2 1.91 8.31 -5.10
C ALA A 2 0.98 8.61 -6.30
N SER A 3 0.74 7.64 -7.17
CA SER A 3 -0.16 7.78 -8.33
C SER A 3 -1.66 7.76 -7.96
N GLY A 4 -2.01 7.41 -6.73
CA GLY A 4 -3.42 7.29 -6.31
C GLY A 4 -4.20 6.15 -6.93
N CYS A 5 -3.51 5.17 -7.49
CA CYS A 5 -4.14 3.96 -8.01
C CYS A 5 -4.43 2.94 -6.89
N LEU A 6 -5.40 2.06 -7.12
CA LEU A 6 -5.57 0.86 -6.32
C LEU A 6 -4.33 -0.02 -6.49
N LEU A 7 -3.66 -0.35 -5.38
CA LEU A 7 -2.45 -1.15 -5.39
C LEU A 7 -2.78 -2.63 -5.28
N VAL A 8 -2.18 -3.41 -6.17
CA VAL A 8 -2.21 -4.87 -6.14
C VAL A 8 -0.76 -5.34 -6.16
N CYS A 9 -0.37 -6.15 -5.19
CA CYS A 9 1.01 -6.59 -5.00
C CYS A 9 1.05 -8.12 -4.82
N SER A 10 2.12 -8.76 -5.28
CA SER A 10 2.38 -10.15 -4.88
C SER A 10 2.75 -10.20 -3.41
N LYS A 11 2.34 -11.26 -2.72
CA LYS A 11 2.84 -11.60 -1.38
C LYS A 11 4.36 -11.70 -1.35
N ASP A 12 4.96 -12.18 -2.43
CA ASP A 12 6.43 -12.33 -2.58
C ASP A 12 7.16 -10.99 -2.64
N SER A 13 6.45 -9.87 -2.78
CA SER A 13 7.09 -8.55 -2.78
C SER A 13 7.59 -8.15 -1.38
N GLU A 14 7.13 -8.81 -0.30
CA GLU A 14 7.53 -8.61 1.11
C GLU A 14 7.73 -7.12 1.51
N GLN A 15 6.95 -6.22 0.92
CA GLN A 15 7.13 -4.79 1.16
C GLN A 15 6.55 -4.45 2.53
N GLU A 16 7.40 -4.10 3.49
CA GLU A 16 6.98 -3.69 4.85
C GLU A 16 5.97 -2.51 4.86
N ILE A 17 5.94 -1.76 3.76
CA ILE A 17 5.10 -0.57 3.61
C ILE A 17 3.69 -0.91 3.12
N VAL A 18 3.44 -2.13 2.65
CA VAL A 18 2.14 -2.56 2.11
C VAL A 18 1.41 -3.51 3.07
N GLU A 19 0.16 -3.21 3.38
CA GLU A 19 -0.69 -3.94 4.31
C GLU A 19 -1.97 -4.39 3.59
N ASP A 20 -2.29 -5.68 3.67
CA ASP A 20 -3.41 -6.29 2.96
C ASP A 20 -4.76 -5.71 3.39
N ASN A 21 -5.63 -5.41 2.41
CA ASN A 21 -6.91 -4.70 2.53
C ASN A 21 -6.85 -3.30 3.18
N LYS A 22 -5.67 -2.81 3.55
CA LYS A 22 -5.50 -1.52 4.21
C LYS A 22 -4.84 -0.50 3.29
N THR A 23 -3.68 -0.83 2.72
CA THR A 23 -2.96 0.02 1.75
C THR A 23 -2.80 -0.66 0.39
N SER A 24 -3.12 -1.94 0.28
CA SER A 24 -3.05 -2.68 -0.99
C SER A 24 -3.91 -3.92 -0.93
N LEU A 25 -4.08 -4.58 -2.07
CA LEU A 25 -4.52 -5.97 -2.14
C LEU A 25 -3.29 -6.84 -2.38
N ILE A 26 -3.03 -7.77 -1.46
CA ILE A 26 -1.95 -8.73 -1.59
C ILE A 26 -2.50 -10.02 -2.20
N ILE A 27 -1.97 -10.43 -3.34
CA ILE A 27 -2.33 -11.66 -4.05
C ILE A 27 -1.21 -12.71 -3.95
N GLU A 28 -1.55 -13.99 -4.06
CA GLU A 28 -0.58 -15.08 -3.85
C GLU A 28 -0.74 -16.22 -4.86
N LYS A 29 -1.98 -16.54 -5.25
CA LYS A 29 -2.28 -17.72 -6.08
C LYS A 29 -2.24 -17.44 -7.57
N PHE A 30 -2.41 -16.17 -7.95
CA PHE A 30 -2.47 -15.72 -9.35
C PHE A 30 -3.54 -16.46 -10.16
N ASP A 31 -4.63 -16.86 -9.51
CA ASP A 31 -5.72 -17.63 -10.09
C ASP A 31 -7.02 -16.81 -10.19
N LYS A 32 -8.10 -17.49 -10.54
CA LYS A 32 -9.44 -16.87 -10.62
C LYS A 32 -9.91 -16.26 -9.29
N SER A 33 -9.45 -16.76 -8.15
CA SER A 33 -9.85 -16.24 -6.85
C SER A 33 -9.22 -14.86 -6.60
N ASP A 34 -7.94 -14.68 -6.94
CA ASP A 34 -7.25 -13.39 -6.87
C ASP A 34 -7.85 -12.39 -7.86
N ALA A 35 -8.14 -12.82 -9.10
CA ALA A 35 -8.80 -11.97 -10.09
C ALA A 35 -10.19 -11.50 -9.61
N LYS A 36 -10.97 -12.39 -9.01
CA LYS A 36 -12.29 -12.05 -8.44
C LYS A 36 -12.16 -11.03 -7.32
N ARG A 37 -11.20 -11.23 -6.42
CA ARG A 37 -10.93 -10.32 -5.31
C ARG A 37 -10.53 -8.91 -5.78
N ILE A 38 -9.66 -8.82 -6.79
CA ILE A 38 -9.27 -7.54 -7.40
C ILE A 38 -10.51 -6.84 -7.99
N LEU A 39 -11.35 -7.58 -8.72
CA LEU A 39 -12.56 -7.03 -9.34
C LEU A 39 -13.58 -6.54 -8.30
N GLU A 40 -13.78 -7.29 -7.22
CA GLU A 40 -14.68 -6.90 -6.13
C GLU A 40 -14.21 -5.62 -5.45
N ALA A 41 -12.92 -5.53 -5.13
CA ALA A 41 -12.33 -4.33 -4.54
C ALA A 41 -12.37 -3.13 -5.50
N TYR A 42 -12.14 -3.34 -6.80
CA TYR A 42 -12.23 -2.29 -7.81
C TYR A 42 -13.66 -1.74 -7.98
N LYS A 43 -14.67 -2.63 -7.95
CA LYS A 43 -16.09 -2.28 -8.05
C LYS A 43 -16.61 -1.59 -6.79
N SER A 44 -16.07 -1.93 -5.61
CA SER A 44 -16.43 -1.27 -4.36
C SER A 44 -15.79 0.11 -4.25
N LYS A 45 -16.58 1.17 -4.46
CA LYS A 45 -16.10 2.57 -4.35
C LYS A 45 -15.55 2.88 -2.96
N VAL A 46 -16.19 2.36 -1.90
CA VAL A 46 -15.78 2.60 -0.51
C VAL A 46 -14.42 1.95 -0.25
N LEU A 47 -14.31 0.64 -0.47
CA LEU A 47 -13.08 -0.11 -0.21
C LEU A 47 -11.91 0.43 -1.06
N LYS A 48 -12.14 0.67 -2.35
CA LYS A 48 -11.13 1.23 -3.25
C LYS A 48 -10.60 2.56 -2.74
N ASN A 49 -11.49 3.49 -2.38
CA ASN A 49 -11.10 4.82 -1.95
C ASN A 49 -10.39 4.79 -0.59
N GLU A 50 -10.81 3.89 0.31
CA GLU A 50 -10.15 3.69 1.59
C GLU A 50 -8.71 3.20 1.41
N ILE A 51 -8.51 2.17 0.58
CA ILE A 51 -7.17 1.65 0.25
C ILE A 51 -6.29 2.74 -0.35
N ILE A 52 -6.79 3.50 -1.33
CA ILE A 52 -6.04 4.59 -1.98
C ILE A 52 -5.67 5.68 -0.95
N LYS A 53 -6.63 6.10 -0.11
CA LYS A 53 -6.39 7.12 0.92
C LYS A 53 -5.31 6.69 1.91
N ASN A 54 -5.39 5.46 2.39
CA ASN A 54 -4.42 4.89 3.33
C ASN A 54 -3.04 4.74 2.68
N SER A 55 -2.99 4.34 1.40
CA SER A 55 -1.75 4.27 0.61
C SER A 55 -1.05 5.63 0.52
N PHE A 56 -1.83 6.68 0.24
CA PHE A 56 -1.31 8.06 0.21
C PHE A 56 -0.81 8.53 1.57
N LYS A 57 -1.55 8.23 2.63
CA LYS A 57 -1.14 8.56 3.99
C LYS A 57 0.20 7.89 4.33
N LYS A 58 0.33 6.59 4.02
CA LYS A 58 1.55 5.81 4.29
C LYS A 58 2.77 6.37 3.56
N ILE A 59 2.66 6.72 2.28
CA ILE A 59 3.81 7.29 1.55
C ILE A 59 4.18 8.69 2.07
N ASN A 60 3.21 9.48 2.53
CA ASN A 60 3.47 10.78 3.18
C ASN A 60 4.09 10.64 4.58
N GLU A 61 3.91 9.51 5.26
CA GLU A 61 4.63 9.18 6.50
C GLU A 61 6.08 8.80 6.22
N LEU A 62 6.34 8.23 5.04
CA LEU A 62 7.66 7.82 4.54
C LEU A 62 8.33 8.90 3.67
N SER A 63 7.85 10.14 3.69
CA SER A 63 8.45 11.21 2.90
C SER A 63 9.92 11.39 3.25
N LEU A 64 10.73 11.79 2.25
CA LEU A 64 12.17 12.06 2.43
C LEU A 64 12.44 12.99 3.61
N GLU A 65 11.58 13.98 3.83
CA GLU A 65 11.67 14.90 4.96
C GLU A 65 11.55 14.17 6.31
N LYS A 66 10.52 13.34 6.50
CA LYS A 66 10.31 12.60 7.75
C LYS A 66 11.36 11.52 7.96
N TRP A 67 11.70 10.81 6.90
CA TRP A 67 12.68 9.73 6.95
C TRP A 67 14.09 10.29 7.19
N GLY A 68 14.45 11.39 6.52
CA GLY A 68 15.69 12.12 6.73
C GLY A 68 15.80 12.66 8.15
N LYS A 69 14.74 13.26 8.70
CA LYS A 69 14.71 13.73 10.10
C LYS A 69 14.97 12.58 11.09
N LYS A 70 14.25 11.47 10.94
CA LYS A 70 14.42 10.29 11.80
C LYS A 70 15.83 9.70 11.72
N THR A 71 16.41 9.67 10.51
CA THR A 71 17.77 9.18 10.29
C THR A 71 18.81 10.10 10.93
N ALA A 72 18.65 11.42 10.76
CA ALA A 72 19.52 12.40 11.39
C ALA A 72 19.47 12.33 12.93
N GLU A 73 18.30 12.13 13.53
CA GLU A 73 18.14 11.94 14.99
C GLU A 73 18.88 10.71 15.52
N VAL A 74 19.01 9.65 14.71
CA VAL A 74 19.76 8.44 15.08
C VAL A 74 21.26 8.62 14.86
N LEU A 75 21.67 9.28 13.79
CA LEU A 75 23.09 9.45 13.41
C LEU A 75 23.79 10.59 14.15
N LEU A 76 23.08 11.64 14.57
CA LEU A 76 23.62 12.79 15.31
C LEU A 76 23.51 12.63 16.83
N LYS A 77 23.20 11.41 17.28
CA LYS A 77 23.15 11.01 18.68
C LYS A 77 24.51 10.49 19.14
#